data_AF-A0A1V6ATF3-F1
#
_entry.id   AF-A0A1V6ATF3-F1
#
_cell.length_a   1.000
_cell.length_b   1.000
_cell.length_c   1.000
_cell.angle_alpha   90.00
_cell.angle_beta   90.00
_cell.angle_gamma   90.00
#
_symmetry.space_group_name_H-M   'P 1'
#
loop_
_entity.id
_entity.type
_entity.pdbx_description
1 polymer ?
#
loop_
_entity_poly.entity_id
_entity_poly.type
_entity_poly.pdbx_seq_one_letter_code
_entity_poly.pdbx_strand_id
1 'polypeptide(L)'
;MSKERNQSLVEKLTQFWKTGDEIICTRVFRRSSNNCYLCGNAPIEWHHVLLNPISNQTIDVEFSCVIYMKKIMEQLGSSQKILFFPQYSEEVKHLNSQYESTAAIVEFNPNPDIIVRLLSHPEDLNYKQVRTILDHTVRFNDDFMAELFHAALDIYIERRYFIYEQLPESKKNGNIEQSIKNYFREEWERVQSEEEYQTASHNGNISDKDCPF
;
A
#
# COMPACT_ATOMS: atom_id res chain seq x y z
N MET A 1 31.33 11.17 -21.53
CA MET A 1 30.13 11.23 -22.39
C MET A 1 30.33 12.31 -23.43
N SER A 2 29.94 12.11 -24.70
CA SER A 2 29.98 13.19 -25.70
C SER A 2 28.97 14.29 -25.33
N LYS A 3 29.26 15.55 -25.71
CA LYS A 3 28.37 16.70 -25.45
C LYS A 3 26.97 16.49 -26.01
N GLU A 4 26.87 15.91 -27.20
CA GLU A 4 25.61 15.60 -27.89
C GLU A 4 24.73 14.62 -27.10
N ARG A 5 25.34 13.57 -26.51
CA ARG A 5 24.59 12.60 -25.69
C ARG A 5 24.07 13.23 -24.40
N ASN A 6 24.82 14.15 -23.81
CA ASN A 6 24.36 14.88 -22.63
C ASN A 6 23.19 15.82 -22.97
N GLN A 7 23.30 16.55 -24.08
CA GLN A 7 22.24 17.44 -24.57
C GLN A 7 20.92 16.70 -24.79
N SER A 8 20.96 15.54 -25.45
CA SER A 8 19.78 14.70 -25.68
C SER A 8 19.12 14.19 -24.39
N LEU A 9 19.92 13.87 -23.35
CA LEU A 9 19.39 13.46 -22.06
C LEU A 9 18.70 14.60 -21.32
N VAL A 10 19.27 15.80 -21.37
CA VAL A 10 18.68 17.01 -20.79
C VAL A 10 17.34 17.32 -21.48
N GLU A 11 17.28 17.26 -22.82
CA GLU A 11 16.05 17.47 -23.58
C GLU A 11 14.95 16.46 -23.19
N LYS A 12 15.27 15.16 -23.13
CA LYS A 12 14.30 14.15 -22.68
C LYS A 12 13.85 14.35 -21.23
N LEU A 13 14.77 14.69 -20.33
CA LEU A 13 14.41 14.93 -18.93
C LEU A 13 13.50 16.13 -18.80
N THR A 14 13.79 17.23 -19.50
CA THR A 14 12.97 18.45 -19.47
C THR A 14 11.59 18.30 -20.11
N GLN A 15 11.40 17.30 -20.98
CA GLN A 15 10.06 16.90 -21.45
C GLN A 15 9.25 16.19 -20.37
N PHE A 16 9.92 15.39 -19.53
CA PHE A 16 9.28 14.61 -18.47
C PHE A 16 9.09 15.40 -17.16
N TRP A 17 10.03 16.28 -16.82
CA TRP A 17 10.14 16.95 -15.53
C TRP A 17 10.47 18.43 -15.69
N LYS A 18 9.80 19.29 -14.92
CA LYS A 18 10.13 20.71 -14.77
C LYS A 18 10.61 21.01 -13.35
N THR A 19 11.37 22.08 -13.19
CA THR A 19 11.82 22.53 -11.86
C THR A 19 10.64 22.72 -10.91
N GLY A 20 10.65 21.97 -9.80
CA GLY A 20 9.58 21.96 -8.80
C GLY A 20 8.61 20.77 -8.89
N ASP A 21 8.58 20.05 -10.02
CA ASP A 21 7.76 18.85 -10.15
C ASP A 21 8.32 17.70 -9.32
N GLU A 22 7.46 17.01 -8.57
CA GLU A 22 7.85 15.77 -7.89
C GLU A 22 8.11 14.62 -8.87
N ILE A 23 8.99 13.69 -8.50
CA ILE A 23 9.20 12.44 -9.23
C ILE A 23 9.08 11.29 -8.24
N ILE A 24 8.17 10.36 -8.51
CA ILE A 24 7.90 9.21 -7.65
C ILE A 24 8.26 7.92 -8.38
N CYS A 25 9.14 7.12 -7.81
CA CYS A 25 9.39 5.75 -8.24
C CYS A 25 8.27 4.84 -7.73
N THR A 26 7.44 4.36 -8.66
CA THR A 26 6.26 3.55 -8.35
C THR A 26 6.55 2.06 -8.32
N ARG A 27 7.56 1.60 -9.09
CA ARG A 27 7.95 0.19 -9.18
C ARG A 27 9.44 0.06 -9.48
N VAL A 28 10.04 -1.00 -8.95
CA VAL A 28 11.41 -1.43 -9.29
C VAL A 28 11.41 -2.89 -9.71
N PHE A 29 12.11 -3.21 -10.81
CA PHE A 29 12.29 -4.58 -11.31
C PHE A 29 13.77 -4.87 -11.56
N ARG A 30 14.20 -6.10 -11.26
CA ARG A 30 15.58 -6.56 -11.55
C ARG A 30 15.85 -6.92 -13.00
N ARG A 31 14.83 -6.98 -13.85
CA ARG A 31 15.01 -7.13 -15.29
C ARG A 31 13.74 -6.75 -16.01
N SER A 32 13.87 -6.06 -17.14
CA SER A 32 12.77 -5.75 -18.04
C SER A 32 13.28 -5.76 -19.48
N SER A 33 12.44 -6.21 -20.42
CA SER A 33 12.69 -6.08 -21.85
C SER A 33 12.39 -4.68 -22.39
N ASN A 34 11.98 -3.74 -21.53
CA ASN A 34 11.73 -2.36 -21.92
C ASN A 34 13.02 -1.62 -22.29
N ASN A 35 12.87 -0.52 -23.01
CA ASN A 35 13.97 0.41 -23.31
C ASN A 35 14.00 1.52 -22.26
N CYS A 36 15.18 1.87 -21.77
CA CYS A 36 15.33 3.04 -20.92
C CYS A 36 14.95 4.30 -21.70
N TYR A 37 14.00 5.08 -21.19
CA TYR A 37 13.50 6.31 -21.82
C TYR A 37 14.63 7.29 -22.15
N LEU A 38 15.57 7.45 -21.21
CA LEU A 38 16.67 8.39 -21.32
C LEU A 38 17.77 7.90 -22.29
N CYS A 39 18.42 6.78 -21.98
CA CYS A 39 19.59 6.34 -22.72
C CYS A 39 19.29 5.38 -23.89
N GLY A 40 18.07 4.84 -23.97
CA GLY A 40 17.64 3.87 -25.00
C GLY A 40 18.15 2.44 -24.80
N ASN A 41 18.92 2.16 -23.73
CA ASN A 41 19.45 0.82 -23.47
C ASN A 41 18.33 -0.20 -23.22
N ALA A 42 18.51 -1.41 -23.74
CA ALA A 42 17.70 -2.58 -23.44
C ALA A 42 18.54 -3.87 -23.53
N PRO A 43 18.21 -4.91 -22.75
CA PRO A 43 17.19 -4.91 -21.69
C PRO A 43 17.64 -4.07 -20.48
N ILE A 44 16.69 -3.58 -19.69
CA ILE A 44 17.02 -2.87 -18.45
C ILE A 44 17.27 -3.92 -17.35
N GLU A 45 18.48 -3.93 -16.79
CA GLU A 45 18.87 -4.85 -15.69
C GLU A 45 18.49 -4.34 -14.30
N TRP A 46 18.22 -3.04 -14.14
CA TRP A 46 17.70 -2.52 -12.87
C TRP A 46 16.76 -1.37 -13.17
N HIS A 47 15.49 -1.75 -13.30
CA HIS A 47 14.44 -0.97 -13.93
C HIS A 47 13.62 -0.21 -12.89
N HIS A 48 13.55 1.10 -13.01
CA HIS A 48 12.72 1.99 -12.21
C HIS A 48 11.61 2.58 -13.07
N VAL A 49 10.38 2.52 -12.56
CA VAL A 49 9.22 3.16 -13.19
C VAL A 49 8.95 4.48 -12.47
N LEU A 50 9.29 5.59 -13.10
CA LEU A 50 9.16 6.93 -12.52
C LEU A 50 7.91 7.63 -13.03
N LEU A 51 7.16 8.23 -12.11
CA LEU A 51 5.94 9.00 -12.34
C LEU A 51 6.20 10.47 -12.03
N ASN A 52 5.83 11.36 -12.96
CA ASN A 52 5.60 12.77 -12.65
C ASN A 52 4.10 12.92 -12.33
N PRO A 53 3.71 13.23 -11.08
CA PRO A 53 2.31 13.31 -10.68
C PRO A 53 1.59 14.53 -11.27
N ILE A 54 2.31 15.59 -11.67
CA ILE A 54 1.73 16.81 -12.27
C ILE A 54 1.29 16.54 -13.71
N SER A 55 2.14 15.89 -14.52
CA SER A 55 1.84 15.55 -15.90
C SER A 55 1.14 14.18 -16.05
N ASN A 56 1.08 13.40 -14.98
CA ASN A 56 0.67 11.99 -14.96
C ASN A 56 1.44 11.11 -15.98
N GLN A 57 2.65 11.53 -16.35
CA GLN A 57 3.51 10.80 -17.26
C GLN A 57 4.33 9.78 -16.49
N THR A 58 4.50 8.58 -17.06
CA THR A 58 5.38 7.54 -16.53
C THR A 58 6.50 7.24 -17.52
N ILE A 59 7.71 7.01 -17.01
CA ILE A 59 8.88 6.59 -17.79
C ILE A 59 9.61 5.41 -17.15
N ASP A 60 10.16 4.54 -18.00
CA ASP A 60 11.03 3.43 -17.63
C ASP A 60 12.49 3.91 -17.67
N VAL A 61 13.25 3.76 -16.58
CA VAL A 61 14.65 4.15 -16.53
C VAL A 61 15.54 3.10 -15.87
N GLU A 62 16.76 2.96 -16.38
CA GLU A 62 17.81 2.16 -15.73
C GLU A 62 18.38 2.88 -14.51
N PHE A 63 18.94 2.12 -13.57
CA PHE A 63 19.57 2.63 -12.35
C PHE A 63 20.57 3.76 -12.58
N SER A 64 21.50 3.62 -13.53
CA SER A 64 22.46 4.68 -13.87
C SER A 64 21.77 5.97 -14.33
N CYS A 65 20.66 5.85 -15.07
CA CYS A 65 19.90 7.00 -15.55
C CYS A 65 19.19 7.74 -14.42
N VAL A 66 18.75 7.06 -13.35
CA VAL A 66 18.22 7.72 -12.13
C VAL A 66 19.28 8.66 -11.52
N ILE A 67 20.53 8.21 -11.42
CA ILE A 67 21.64 9.02 -10.92
C ILE A 67 21.95 10.18 -11.88
N TYR A 68 21.93 9.94 -13.20
CA TYR A 68 22.13 11.00 -14.18
C TYR A 68 21.04 12.06 -14.13
N MET A 69 19.78 11.67 -13.96
CA MET A 69 18.67 12.61 -13.77
C MET A 69 18.97 13.53 -12.60
N LYS A 70 19.36 12.98 -11.45
CA LYS A 70 19.71 13.77 -10.27
C LYS A 70 20.80 14.80 -10.56
N LYS A 71 21.89 14.38 -11.23
CA LYS A 71 22.99 15.30 -11.60
C LYS A 71 22.51 16.43 -12.52
N ILE A 72 21.63 16.14 -13.48
CA ILE A 72 21.07 17.16 -14.36
C ILE A 72 20.15 18.10 -13.58
N MET A 73 19.29 17.57 -12.70
CA MET A 73 18.40 18.37 -11.85
C MET A 73 19.20 19.37 -11.00
N GLU A 74 20.33 18.93 -10.41
CA GLU A 74 21.22 19.82 -9.64
C GLU A 74 21.91 20.87 -10.50
N GLN A 75 22.36 20.51 -11.71
CA GLN A 75 22.90 21.48 -12.67
C GLN A 75 21.87 22.55 -13.08
N LEU A 76 20.58 22.19 -13.06
CA LEU A 76 19.46 23.09 -13.30
C LEU A 76 18.97 23.81 -12.02
N GLY A 77 19.70 23.68 -10.91
CA GLY A 77 19.42 24.38 -9.65
C GLY A 77 18.40 23.70 -8.74
N SER A 78 18.01 22.45 -9.00
CA SER A 78 17.08 21.69 -8.16
C SER A 78 17.81 20.74 -7.20
N SER A 79 17.60 20.91 -5.91
CA SER A 79 18.08 20.00 -4.85
C SER A 79 17.16 18.81 -4.61
N GLN A 80 16.04 18.72 -5.34
CA GLN A 80 14.99 17.74 -5.11
C GLN A 80 15.49 16.29 -5.26
N LYS A 81 14.91 15.40 -4.45
CA LYS A 81 15.19 13.96 -4.46
C LYS A 81 14.10 13.22 -5.23
N ILE A 82 14.44 12.07 -5.81
CA ILE A 82 13.45 11.15 -6.37
C ILE A 82 12.84 10.36 -5.21
N LEU A 83 11.50 10.34 -5.14
CA LEU A 83 10.79 9.77 -4.02
C LEU A 83 10.47 8.29 -4.26
N PHE A 84 10.60 7.45 -3.25
CA PHE A 84 10.37 6.00 -3.33
C PHE A 84 9.43 5.54 -2.22
N PHE A 85 8.60 4.53 -2.48
CA PHE A 85 7.81 3.91 -1.42
C PHE A 85 8.69 3.18 -0.39
N PRO A 86 8.25 3.07 0.88
CA PRO A 86 9.02 2.43 1.96
C PRO A 86 9.60 1.05 1.64
N GLN A 87 8.90 0.23 0.84
CA GLN A 87 9.37 -1.10 0.44
C GLN A 87 10.67 -1.10 -0.39
N TYR A 88 11.08 0.05 -0.93
CA TYR A 88 12.28 0.22 -1.75
C TYR A 88 13.43 0.89 -0.97
N SER A 89 13.47 0.72 0.36
CA SER A 89 14.50 1.32 1.21
C SER A 89 15.93 0.90 0.84
N GLU A 90 16.13 -0.34 0.43
CA GLU A 90 17.44 -0.83 0.01
C GLU A 90 17.86 -0.21 -1.33
N GLU A 91 16.94 -0.05 -2.29
CA GLU A 91 17.20 0.70 -3.52
C GLU A 91 17.57 2.17 -3.24
N VAL A 92 16.88 2.83 -2.31
CA VAL A 92 17.22 4.21 -1.91
C VAL A 92 18.61 4.28 -1.30
N LYS A 93 18.97 3.37 -0.38
CA LYS A 93 20.33 3.27 0.16
C LYS A 93 21.35 3.04 -0.94
N HIS A 94 21.05 2.15 -1.89
CA HIS A 94 21.96 1.84 -2.99
C HIS A 94 22.18 3.06 -3.91
N LEU A 95 21.13 3.74 -4.34
CA LEU A 95 21.23 4.99 -5.12
C LEU A 95 22.05 6.05 -4.38
N ASN A 96 21.75 6.26 -3.10
CA ASN A 96 22.44 7.25 -2.28
C ASN A 96 23.90 6.89 -1.99
N SER A 97 24.26 5.60 -2.00
CA SER A 97 25.67 5.16 -1.91
C SER A 97 26.49 5.50 -3.16
N GLN A 98 25.83 5.63 -4.32
CA GLN A 98 26.49 5.96 -5.60
C GLN A 98 26.52 7.48 -5.85
N TYR A 99 25.45 8.16 -5.46
CA TYR A 99 25.37 9.62 -5.50
C TYR A 99 24.46 10.11 -4.38
N GLU A 100 25.05 10.82 -3.42
CA GLU A 100 24.34 11.23 -2.20
C GLU A 100 23.10 12.05 -2.51
N SER A 101 22.06 11.89 -1.69
CA SER A 101 20.80 12.65 -1.83
C SER A 101 20.08 12.45 -3.16
N THR A 102 20.35 11.38 -3.92
CA THR A 102 19.61 11.04 -5.15
C THR A 102 18.15 10.73 -4.86
N ALA A 103 17.91 9.91 -3.84
CA ALA A 103 16.59 9.38 -3.54
C ALA A 103 16.23 9.58 -2.06
N ALA A 104 14.94 9.66 -1.80
CA ALA A 104 14.37 9.62 -0.45
C ALA A 104 13.18 8.67 -0.43
N ILE A 105 12.90 8.13 0.74
CA ILE A 105 11.61 7.49 0.96
C ILE A 105 10.56 8.59 1.01
N VAL A 106 9.43 8.38 0.32
CA VAL A 106 8.21 9.15 0.52
C VAL A 106 7.94 9.05 2.01
N GLU A 107 8.22 10.12 2.75
CA GLU A 107 7.67 10.28 4.07
C GLU A 107 6.17 10.31 3.85
N PHE A 108 5.52 9.18 4.15
CA PHE A 108 4.09 9.20 4.37
C PHE A 108 3.90 10.16 5.53
N ASN A 109 3.57 11.40 5.19
CA ASN A 109 3.11 12.40 6.11
C ASN A 109 1.60 12.29 6.04
N PRO A 110 0.97 11.42 6.85
CA PRO A 110 -0.46 11.52 7.02
C PRO A 110 -0.65 12.80 7.82
N ASN A 111 -0.76 13.89 7.07
CA ASN A 111 -1.09 15.16 7.64
C ASN A 111 -2.33 14.93 8.52
N PRO A 112 -2.25 15.20 9.83
CA PRO A 112 -3.37 14.98 10.72
C PRO A 112 -4.66 15.64 10.22
N ASP A 113 -4.57 16.77 9.52
CA ASP A 113 -5.73 17.43 8.88
C ASP A 113 -6.40 16.56 7.81
N ILE A 114 -5.62 15.75 7.09
CA ILE A 114 -6.16 14.78 6.12
C ILE A 114 -6.82 13.63 6.84
N ILE A 115 -6.22 13.13 7.93
CA ILE A 115 -6.84 12.08 8.76
C ILE A 115 -8.15 12.60 9.35
N VAL A 116 -8.17 13.81 9.92
CA VAL A 116 -9.38 14.49 10.42
C VAL A 116 -10.45 14.58 9.33
N ARG A 117 -10.07 15.02 8.12
CA ARG A 117 -11.00 15.11 7.00
C ARG A 117 -11.54 13.74 6.57
N LEU A 118 -10.71 12.71 6.54
CA LEU A 118 -11.14 11.34 6.23
C LEU A 118 -12.11 10.82 7.29
N LEU A 119 -11.80 11.04 8.57
CA LEU A 119 -12.63 10.60 9.69
C LEU A 119 -13.93 11.40 9.83
N SER A 120 -14.03 12.59 9.23
CA SER A 120 -15.27 13.39 9.19
C SER A 120 -16.36 12.81 8.28
N HIS A 121 -16.00 11.88 7.38
CA HIS A 121 -16.92 11.16 6.49
C HIS A 121 -16.65 9.65 6.59
N PRO A 122 -16.91 9.04 7.76
CA PRO A 122 -16.46 7.68 8.05
C PRO A 122 -17.02 6.66 7.06
N GLU A 123 -18.25 6.84 6.55
CA GLU A 123 -18.93 6.02 5.54
C GLU A 123 -18.11 5.75 4.27
N ASP A 124 -17.25 6.69 3.87
CA ASP A 124 -16.44 6.59 2.65
C ASP A 124 -15.14 5.79 2.85
N LEU A 125 -14.76 5.53 4.11
CA LEU A 125 -13.53 4.83 4.43
C LEU A 125 -13.69 3.32 4.22
N ASN A 126 -12.71 2.68 3.59
CA ASN A 126 -12.63 1.22 3.55
C ASN A 126 -11.68 0.67 4.64
N TYR A 127 -11.73 -0.64 4.87
CA TYR A 127 -10.85 -1.32 5.81
C TYR A 127 -9.37 -0.92 5.71
N LYS A 128 -8.81 -0.84 4.48
CA LYS A 128 -7.38 -0.57 4.31
C LYS A 128 -7.05 0.84 4.81
N GLN A 129 -7.92 1.81 4.53
CA GLN A 129 -7.76 3.18 5.01
C GLN A 129 -7.86 3.25 6.54
N VAL A 130 -8.89 2.63 7.12
CA VAL A 130 -9.07 2.59 8.59
C VAL A 130 -7.87 1.91 9.27
N ARG A 131 -7.44 0.76 8.76
CA ARG A 131 -6.27 0.04 9.28
C ARG A 131 -4.99 0.87 9.20
N THR A 132 -4.79 1.56 8.07
CA THR A 132 -3.62 2.44 7.88
C THR A 132 -3.62 3.60 8.87
N ILE A 133 -4.79 4.20 9.16
CA ILE A 133 -4.91 5.26 10.17
C ILE A 133 -4.52 4.70 11.54
N LEU A 134 -5.09 3.56 11.96
CA LEU A 134 -4.77 2.90 13.24
C LEU A 134 -3.28 2.58 13.38
N ASP A 135 -2.69 1.95 12.37
CA ASP A 135 -1.28 1.55 12.37
C ASP A 135 -0.34 2.76 12.43
N HIS A 136 -0.79 3.91 11.92
CA HIS A 136 -0.06 5.16 12.00
C HIS A 136 -0.21 5.83 13.36
N THR A 137 -1.44 6.11 13.80
CA THR A 137 -1.73 6.93 14.99
C THR A 137 -1.31 6.25 16.30
N VAL A 138 -1.33 4.91 16.36
CA VAL A 138 -0.87 4.14 17.55
C VAL A 138 0.60 4.37 17.92
N ARG A 139 1.41 4.90 16.99
CA ARG A 139 2.86 5.11 17.18
C ARG A 139 3.18 6.41 17.91
N PHE A 140 2.18 7.26 18.14
CA PHE A 140 2.36 8.59 18.72
C PHE A 140 1.83 8.62 20.15
N ASN A 141 2.48 9.42 20.99
CA ASN A 141 2.16 9.58 22.42
C ASN A 141 1.55 10.96 22.73
N ASP A 142 1.06 11.68 21.72
CA ASP A 142 0.37 12.96 21.91
C ASP A 142 -1.15 12.79 21.92
N ASP A 143 -1.83 13.64 22.69
CA ASP A 143 -3.28 13.55 22.94
C ASP A 143 -4.09 13.67 21.65
N PHE A 144 -3.63 14.48 20.70
CA PHE A 144 -4.34 14.71 19.44
C PHE A 144 -4.30 13.48 18.53
N MET A 145 -3.15 12.82 18.39
CA MET A 145 -3.06 11.55 17.66
C MET A 145 -3.85 10.43 18.36
N ALA A 146 -3.94 10.45 19.69
CA ALA A 146 -4.77 9.51 20.44
C ALA A 146 -6.27 9.69 20.12
N GLU A 147 -6.76 10.92 19.98
CA GLU A 147 -8.14 11.18 19.52
C GLU A 147 -8.40 10.60 18.12
N LEU A 148 -7.48 10.79 17.18
CA LEU A 148 -7.59 10.24 15.83
C LEU A 148 -7.53 8.70 15.83
N PHE A 149 -6.71 8.10 16.70
CA PHE A 149 -6.68 6.66 16.90
C PHE A 149 -8.03 6.13 17.40
N HIS A 150 -8.62 6.77 18.41
CA HIS A 150 -9.89 6.35 18.97
C HIS A 150 -11.03 6.47 17.95
N ALA A 151 -11.08 7.56 17.19
CA ALA A 151 -12.08 7.73 16.12
C ALA A 151 -11.94 6.64 15.04
N ALA A 152 -10.72 6.29 14.63
CA ALA A 152 -10.51 5.19 13.68
C ALA A 152 -10.85 3.81 14.30
N LEU A 153 -10.58 3.64 15.60
CA LEU A 153 -10.86 2.41 16.33
C LEU A 153 -12.36 2.16 16.45
N ASP A 154 -13.15 3.21 16.69
CA ASP A 154 -14.60 3.12 16.74
C ASP A 154 -15.17 2.60 15.42
N ILE A 155 -14.71 3.15 14.28
CA ILE A 155 -15.10 2.67 12.94
C ILE A 155 -14.70 1.21 12.75
N TYR A 156 -13.49 0.84 13.18
CA TYR A 156 -12.97 -0.52 13.06
C TYR A 156 -13.81 -1.55 13.84
N ILE A 157 -14.21 -1.18 15.06
CA ILE A 157 -15.05 -2.01 15.93
C ILE A 157 -16.48 -2.10 15.39
N GLU A 158 -17.08 -0.95 15.04
CA GLU A 158 -18.46 -0.89 14.54
C GLU A 158 -18.64 -1.75 13.28
N ARG A 159 -17.67 -1.69 12.37
CA ARG A 159 -17.66 -2.49 11.13
C ARG A 159 -17.13 -3.90 11.30
N ARG A 160 -16.71 -4.25 12.51
CA ARG A 160 -16.25 -5.58 12.91
C ARG A 160 -15.07 -6.08 12.09
N TYR A 161 -14.18 -5.18 11.72
CA TYR A 161 -13.02 -5.50 10.91
C TYR A 161 -12.04 -6.47 11.61
N PHE A 162 -12.08 -6.57 12.94
CA PHE A 162 -11.36 -7.59 13.71
C PHE A 162 -11.71 -9.03 13.31
N ILE A 163 -12.95 -9.27 12.84
CA ILE A 163 -13.36 -10.60 12.36
C ILE A 163 -12.55 -10.98 11.14
N TYR A 164 -12.38 -10.04 10.21
CA TYR A 164 -11.62 -10.28 8.99
C TYR A 164 -10.16 -10.64 9.27
N GLU A 165 -9.53 -9.99 10.25
CA GLU A 165 -8.15 -10.32 10.64
C GLU A 165 -8.00 -11.74 11.18
N GLN A 166 -9.03 -12.24 11.87
CA GLN A 166 -9.06 -13.59 12.45
C GLN A 166 -9.45 -14.68 11.45
N LEU A 167 -9.93 -14.32 10.25
CA LEU A 167 -10.28 -15.31 9.23
C LEU A 167 -9.05 -16.04 8.70
N PRO A 168 -9.16 -17.36 8.41
CA PRO A 168 -8.15 -18.07 7.64
C PRO A 168 -7.94 -17.43 6.27
N GLU A 169 -6.72 -17.49 5.74
CA GLU A 169 -6.38 -16.87 4.45
C GLU A 169 -7.22 -17.39 3.28
N SER A 170 -7.66 -18.66 3.35
CA SER A 170 -8.58 -19.26 2.39
C SER A 170 -9.97 -18.62 2.35
N LYS A 171 -10.37 -17.89 3.41
CA LYS A 171 -11.67 -17.22 3.53
C LYS A 171 -11.62 -15.71 3.24
N LYS A 172 -10.42 -15.15 3.00
CA LYS A 172 -10.21 -13.74 2.65
C LYS A 172 -10.27 -13.57 1.13
N ASN A 173 -11.39 -13.08 0.60
CA ASN A 173 -11.64 -13.02 -0.85
C ASN A 173 -11.40 -11.63 -1.47
N GLY A 174 -10.62 -10.77 -0.81
CA GLY A 174 -10.35 -9.39 -1.26
C GLY A 174 -11.53 -8.42 -1.08
N ASN A 175 -12.75 -8.91 -0.84
CA ASN A 175 -13.93 -8.13 -0.45
C ASN A 175 -14.22 -8.36 1.05
N ILE A 176 -13.81 -7.40 1.86
CA ILE A 176 -13.70 -7.55 3.31
C ILE A 176 -15.08 -7.60 3.96
N GLU A 177 -15.97 -6.71 3.53
CA GLU A 177 -17.35 -6.64 3.98
C GLU A 177 -18.09 -7.94 3.65
N GLN A 178 -17.84 -8.52 2.47
CA GLN A 178 -18.44 -9.79 2.09
C GLN A 178 -17.86 -10.96 2.89
N SER A 179 -16.56 -10.99 3.16
CA SER A 179 -15.93 -12.00 4.03
C SER A 179 -16.51 -11.98 5.44
N ILE A 180 -16.73 -10.79 6.02
CA ILE A 180 -17.35 -10.64 7.35
C ILE A 180 -18.81 -11.11 7.33
N LYS A 181 -19.59 -10.76 6.29
CA LYS A 181 -20.97 -11.26 6.14
C LYS A 181 -21.03 -12.78 6.00
N ASN A 182 -20.11 -13.36 5.24
CA ASN A 182 -20.03 -14.80 5.08
C ASN A 182 -19.71 -15.49 6.41
N TYR A 183 -18.78 -14.95 7.20
CA TYR A 183 -18.47 -15.45 8.53
C TYR A 183 -19.73 -15.54 9.41
N PHE A 184 -20.49 -14.45 9.55
CA PHE A 184 -21.71 -14.47 10.37
C PHE A 184 -22.76 -15.46 9.86
N ARG A 185 -22.91 -15.61 8.55
CA ARG A 185 -23.82 -16.59 7.97
C ARG A 185 -23.38 -18.02 8.34
N GLU A 186 -22.10 -18.33 8.21
CA GLU A 186 -21.55 -19.65 8.56
C GLU A 186 -21.67 -19.94 10.06
N GLU A 187 -21.42 -18.95 10.92
CA GLU A 187 -21.62 -19.09 12.38
C GLU A 187 -23.09 -19.35 12.71
N TRP A 188 -24.02 -18.64 12.06
CA TRP A 188 -25.46 -18.82 12.25
C TRP A 188 -25.93 -20.22 11.80
N GLU A 189 -25.52 -20.67 10.62
CA GLU A 189 -25.83 -22.01 10.10
C GLU A 189 -25.30 -23.11 11.03
N ARG A 190 -24.09 -22.93 11.58
CA ARG A 190 -23.52 -23.85 12.57
C ARG A 190 -24.37 -23.92 13.85
N VAL A 191 -24.72 -22.78 14.44
CA VAL A 191 -25.55 -22.74 15.66
C VAL A 191 -26.91 -23.41 15.44
N GLN A 192 -27.58 -23.11 14.33
CA GLN A 192 -28.86 -23.77 14.00
C GLN A 192 -28.70 -25.29 13.86
N SER A 193 -27.66 -25.76 13.18
CA SER A 193 -27.42 -27.19 13.04
C SER A 193 -27.15 -27.86 14.40
N GLU A 194 -26.39 -27.22 15.29
CA GLU A 194 -26.10 -27.74 16.64
C GLU A 194 -27.36 -27.80 17.51
N GLU A 195 -28.25 -26.80 17.41
CA GLU A 195 -29.55 -26.80 18.10
C GLU A 195 -30.49 -27.90 17.56
N GLU A 196 -30.51 -28.14 16.25
CA GLU A 196 -31.26 -29.23 15.61
C GLU A 196 -30.74 -30.61 16.04
N TYR A 197 -29.42 -30.78 16.14
CA TYR A 197 -28.82 -32.02 16.66
C TYR A 197 -29.14 -32.25 18.15
N GLN A 198 -29.14 -31.20 18.97
CA GLN A 198 -29.47 -31.31 20.40
C GLN A 198 -30.95 -31.61 20.63
N THR A 199 -31.86 -30.99 19.87
CA THR A 199 -33.30 -31.28 19.95
C THR A 199 -33.66 -32.66 19.40
N ALA A 200 -33.00 -33.14 18.34
CA ALA A 200 -33.15 -34.51 17.86
C ALA A 200 -32.67 -35.56 18.87
N SER A 201 -31.58 -35.28 19.59
CA SER A 201 -31.07 -36.14 20.67
C SER A 201 -31.99 -36.16 21.90
N HIS A 202 -32.60 -35.03 22.25
CA HIS A 202 -33.58 -34.95 23.35
C HIS A 202 -34.92 -35.63 23.04
N ASN A 203 -35.35 -35.64 21.78
CA ASN A 203 -36.54 -36.40 21.35
C ASN A 203 -36.26 -37.91 21.16
N GLY A 204 -35.01 -38.36 21.30
CA GLY A 204 -34.59 -39.75 21.16
C GLY A 204 -34.72 -40.62 22.43
N ASN A 205 -35.12 -40.06 23.57
CA ASN A 205 -35.30 -40.81 24.82
C ASN A 205 -36.73 -40.64 25.35
N ILE A 206 -37.61 -41.57 24.98
CA ILE A 206 -38.46 -42.38 25.88
C ILE A 206 -39.03 -43.52 25.03
N SER A 207 -38.47 -44.72 25.21
CA SER A 207 -39.22 -45.98 25.17
C SER A 207 -38.43 -47.00 25.98
N ASP A 208 -38.77 -47.08 27.26
CA ASP A 208 -38.27 -48.07 28.22
C ASP A 208 -38.93 -49.45 28.00
N LYS A 209 -39.04 -49.86 26.73
CA LYS A 209 -39.57 -51.14 26.30
C LYS A 209 -38.85 -51.56 25.04
N ASP A 210 -37.72 -52.24 25.21
CA ASP A 210 -37.30 -53.38 24.40
C ASP A 210 -36.00 -53.97 24.99
N CYS A 211 -36.13 -54.60 26.16
CA CYS A 211 -35.25 -55.69 26.54
C CYS A 211 -36.05 -56.99 26.49
N PRO A 212 -35.70 -57.91 25.58
CA PRO A 212 -35.89 -59.33 25.84
C PRO A 212 -34.52 -60.01 26.03
N PHE A 213 -34.55 -60.94 26.99
CA PHE A 213 -33.53 -61.93 27.33
C PHE A 213 -32.92 -62.65 26.11
#